data_AF-A0A7X0GPR9-F1
#
_entry.id   AF-A0A7X0GPR9-F1
#
_cell.length_a   1.000
_cell.length_b   1.000
_cell.length_c   1.000
_cell.angle_alpha   90.00
_cell.angle_beta   90.00
_cell.angle_gamma   90.00
#
_symmetry.space_group_name_H-M   'P 1'
#
loop_
_entity.id
_entity.type
_entity.pdbx_description
1 polymer ?
#
loop_
_entity_poly.entity_id
_entity_poly.type
_entity_poly.pdbx_seq_one_letter_code
_entity_poly.pdbx_strand_id
1 'polypeptide(L)' 'MGLFDALRKATGGGGRRLNVPVADPDLRTSKGSAVKWDDRRARALFDALREDRPPGGRSAR' A
#
# COMPACT_ATOMS: atom_id res chain seq x y z
N MET A 1 13.06 -3.54 -22.23
CA MET A 1 12.84 -3.88 -20.81
C MET A 1 11.35 -4.15 -20.64
N GLY A 2 10.96 -5.39 -20.36
CA GLY A 2 9.55 -5.77 -20.23
C GLY A 2 9.02 -5.60 -18.80
N LEU A 3 7.69 -5.51 -18.66
CA LEU A 3 7.01 -5.40 -17.36
C LEU A 3 7.38 -6.56 -16.41
N PHE A 4 7.59 -7.77 -16.93
CA PHE A 4 7.98 -8.95 -16.17
C PHE A 4 9.34 -8.79 -15.46
N ASP A 5 10.35 -8.26 -16.15
CA ASP A 5 11.68 -8.02 -15.56
C ASP A 5 11.65 -6.90 -14.51
N ALA A 6 10.82 -5.88 -14.72
CA ALA A 6 10.61 -4.80 -13.76
C ALA A 6 9.97 -5.34 -12.47
N LEU A 7 8.93 -6.18 -12.59
CA LEU A 7 8.30 -6.88 -11.46
C LEU A 7 9.30 -7.77 -10.72
N ARG A 8 10.10 -8.58 -11.44
CA ARG A 8 11.11 -9.47 -10.84
C ARG A 8 12.19 -8.70 -10.06
N LYS A 9 12.63 -7.54 -10.55
CA LYS A 9 13.57 -6.67 -9.84
C LYS A 9 12.96 -6.02 -8.59
N ALA A 10 11.69 -5.64 -8.64
CA ALA A 10 10.98 -5.11 -7.49
C ALA A 10 10.84 -6.19 -6.39
N THR A 11 10.56 -7.44 -6.72
CA THR A 11 10.38 -8.50 -5.71
C THR A 11 11.68 -9.08 -5.16
N GLY A 12 12.79 -8.99 -5.90
CA GLY A 12 14.10 -9.58 -5.54
C GLY A 12 14.92 -8.88 -4.45
N GLY A 13 14.42 -7.82 -3.81
CA GLY A 13 15.08 -7.17 -2.66
C GLY A 13 15.15 -5.64 -2.70
N GLY A 14 14.85 -5.01 -3.84
CA GLY A 14 14.80 -3.54 -3.98
C GLY A 14 13.40 -2.93 -3.85
N GLY A 15 12.35 -3.74 -3.86
CA GLY A 15 10.96 -3.28 -3.74
C GLY A 15 10.61 -2.90 -2.31
N ARG A 16 10.12 -1.68 -2.14
CA ARG A 16 9.59 -1.21 -0.87
C ARG A 16 8.21 -1.84 -0.65
N ARG A 17 8.10 -2.69 0.37
CA ARG A 17 6.80 -3.16 0.88
C ARG A 17 6.19 -2.05 1.71
N LEU A 18 4.96 -1.65 1.37
CA LEU A 18 4.22 -0.61 2.05
C LEU A 18 2.86 -1.17 2.42
N ASN A 19 2.43 -0.98 3.66
CA ASN A 19 1.07 -1.31 4.09
C ASN A 19 0.16 -0.13 3.83
N VAL A 20 -1.00 -0.38 3.23
CA VAL A 20 -2.04 0.64 3.07
C VAL A 20 -2.63 0.94 4.46
N PRO A 21 -2.73 2.22 4.87
CA PRO A 21 -3.35 2.59 6.13
C PRO A 21 -4.81 2.12 6.22
N VAL A 22 -5.11 1.37 7.28
CA VAL A 22 -6.45 0.81 7.56
C VAL A 22 -7.09 1.57 8.72
N ALA A 23 -8.37 1.91 8.56
CA ALA A 23 -9.20 2.50 9.61
C ALA A 23 -9.97 1.44 10.41
N ASP A 24 -10.43 0.38 9.74
CA ASP A 24 -11.11 -0.76 10.37
C ASP A 24 -10.69 -2.08 9.70
N PRO A 25 -9.95 -2.95 10.41
CA PRO A 25 -9.50 -4.23 9.85
C PRO A 25 -10.60 -5.30 9.78
N ASP A 26 -11.75 -5.13 10.44
CA ASP A 26 -12.87 -6.10 10.44
C ASP A 26 -14.23 -5.37 10.34
N LEU A 27 -14.35 -4.47 9.36
CA LEU A 27 -15.61 -3.78 9.08
C LEU A 27 -16.68 -4.80 8.73
N ARG A 28 -17.69 -4.91 9.59
CA ARG A 28 -18.84 -5.79 9.37
C ARG A 28 -19.79 -5.17 8.36
N THR A 29 -20.02 -5.89 7.27
CA THR A 29 -20.98 -5.55 6.22
C THR A 29 -22.07 -6.60 6.16
N SER A 30 -23.17 -6.30 5.47
CA SER A 30 -24.26 -7.27 5.22
C SER A 30 -23.83 -8.50 4.42
N LYS A 31 -22.61 -8.49 3.85
CA LYS A 31 -22.03 -9.57 3.05
C LYS A 31 -20.84 -10.26 3.73
N GLY A 32 -20.49 -9.86 4.95
CA GLY A 32 -19.35 -10.43 5.70
C GLY A 32 -18.36 -9.37 6.18
N SER A 33 -17.12 -9.80 6.42
CA SER A 33 -16.02 -8.94 6.89
C SER A 33 -15.31 -8.25 5.72
N ALA A 34 -14.96 -6.98 5.91
CA ALA A 34 -14.19 -6.17 4.98
C ALA A 34 -13.11 -5.36 5.72
N VAL A 35 -12.05 -4.99 5.00
CA VAL A 35 -11.05 -4.04 5.52
C VAL A 35 -11.40 -2.65 5.01
N LYS A 36 -11.65 -1.72 5.92
CA LYS A 36 -11.86 -0.31 5.60
C LYS A 36 -10.53 0.43 5.62
N TRP A 37 -10.14 1.00 4.49
CA TRP A 37 -8.97 1.88 4.44
C TRP A 37 -9.25 3.21 5.14
N ASP A 38 -8.20 3.82 5.70
CA ASP A 38 -8.24 5.22 6.11
C ASP A 38 -8.17 6.06 4.84
N ASP A 39 -9.30 6.55 4.34
CA ASP A 39 -9.39 7.27 3.06
C ASP A 39 -8.36 8.40 2.95
N ARG A 40 -8.15 9.17 4.02
CA ARG A 40 -7.23 10.32 3.99
C ARG A 40 -5.78 9.86 3.91
N ARG A 41 -5.39 8.89 4.75
CA ARG A 41 -4.00 8.40 4.78
C ARG A 41 -3.69 7.52 3.57
N ALA A 42 -4.65 6.73 3.10
CA ALA A 42 -4.53 5.95 1.87
C ALA A 42 -4.39 6.87 0.66
N ARG A 43 -5.21 7.93 0.55
CA ARG A 43 -5.06 8.93 -0.52
C ARG A 43 -3.66 9.55 -0.52
N ALA A 44 -3.17 9.99 0.63
CA ALA A 44 -1.83 10.56 0.75
C ALA A 44 -0.72 9.55 0.36
N LEU A 45 -0.88 8.27 0.70
CA LEU A 45 0.02 7.20 0.28
C LEU A 45 0.04 7.08 -1.25
N PHE A 46 -1.13 6.99 -1.88
CA PHE A 46 -1.23 6.84 -3.34
C PHE A 46 -0.76 8.09 -4.09
N ASP A 47 -1.03 9.28 -3.58
CA ASP A 47 -0.52 10.53 -4.15
C ASP A 47 1.01 10.60 -4.06
N ALA A 48 1.61 10.18 -2.95
CA ALA A 48 3.06 10.07 -2.81
C ALA A 48 3.65 9.06 -3.80
N LEU A 49 3.03 7.88 -3.95
CA LEU A 49 3.46 6.87 -4.92
C LEU A 49 3.38 7.37 -6.36
N ARG A 50 2.31 8.09 -6.72
CA ARG A 50 2.12 8.69 -8.05
C ARG A 50 3.20 9.70 -8.38
N GLU A 51 3.64 10.46 -7.38
CA GLU A 51 4.65 11.51 -7.52
C GLU A 51 6.08 10.99 -7.29
N ASP A 52 6.25 9.66 -7.19
CA ASP A 52 7.50 8.97 -6.86
C ASP A 52 8.18 9.51 -5.58
N ARG A 53 7.37 10.07 -4.68
CA ARG A 53 7.81 10.54 -3.36
C ARG A 53 7.79 9.36 -2.40
N PRO A 54 8.74 9.27 -1.45
CA PRO A 54 8.66 8.25 -0.43
C PRO A 54 7.40 8.46 0.43
N PRO A 55 6.40 7.54 0.38
CA PRO A 55 5.32 7.59 1.35
C PRO A 55 5.90 7.46 2.77
N GLY A 56 5.36 8.27 3.68
CA GLY A 56 5.82 8.48 5.05
C GLY A 56 6.50 7.27 5.68
N GLY A 57 7.72 7.50 6.17
CA GLY A 57 8.59 6.46 6.73
C GLY A 57 8.01 5.75 7.95
N ARG A 58 8.49 4.50 8.11
CA ARG A 58 8.35 3.57 9.24
C ARG A 58 6.97 2.94 9.49
N SER A 59 6.85 1.72 8.97
CA SER A 59 6.38 0.58 9.79
C SER A 59 7.44 -0.52 9.70
N ALA A 60 8.52 -0.34 10.48
CA ALA A 60 9.32 -1.45 10.98
C ALA A 60 8.81 -1.73 12.39
N ARG A 61 8.15 -2.87 12.57
CA ARG A 61 8.02 -3.55 13.85
C ARG A 61 8.19 -5.03 13.58
#